data_AF-A0A914YXT7-F1
#
_entry.id   AF-A0A914YXT7-F1
#
_cell.length_a   1.000
_cell.length_b   1.000
_cell.length_c   1.000
_cell.angle_alpha   90.00
_cell.angle_beta   90.00
_cell.angle_gamma   90.00
#
_symmetry.space_group_name_H-M   'P 1'
#
loop_
_entity.id
_entity.type
_entity.pdbx_description
1 polymer ?
#
loop_
_entity_poly.entity_id
_entity_poly.type
_entity_poly.pdbx_seq_one_letter_code
_entity_poly.pdbx_strand_id
1 'polypeptide(L)'
;MVIFGHFSSLDIATQHGVFIIDKEIDGKQTLKRVLQKPSIEEMEQNNAIWNDAMAITDSCYMFGMKIAKEFAEFCEKTEKEIGGTEICCYGDFMRPFGTEATKDYIEQADSMILRQWRQKLFDFFHPLTGKEALIIGVESMFYHFGLPNDILDNISPNGPFYNETYPRFIYSDISSNVKIDNSSFVEFSTIKANITIPEKCLISGIEIHSDSDNIVFIPNTTVVTWLQKDGKYVTLIFNNEIDIKSEGDNLKWFSTPINGKQNLFTAKLFPICDTASESLKQTFMLIKNGKINSECTKLSLEEAIQCANAAKMLENRKKFNFERMKL
;
A
#
# COMPACT_ATOMS: atom_id res chain seq x y z
N MET A 1 13.77 -11.44 17.46
CA MET A 1 13.31 -10.92 16.16
C MET A 1 14.47 -11.08 15.19
N VAL A 2 14.22 -11.32 13.90
CA VAL A 2 15.26 -11.36 12.87
C VAL A 2 14.95 -10.27 11.85
N ILE A 3 15.95 -9.45 11.52
CA ILE A 3 15.85 -8.42 10.48
C ILE A 3 16.65 -8.84 9.25
N PHE A 4 16.08 -8.56 8.09
CA PHE A 4 16.67 -8.88 6.80
C PHE A 4 16.97 -7.59 6.05
N GLY A 5 18.20 -7.47 5.57
CA GLY A 5 18.64 -6.36 4.74
C GLY A 5 19.19 -6.84 3.41
N HIS A 6 19.34 -5.93 2.45
CA HIS A 6 19.95 -6.21 1.14
C HIS A 6 20.72 -4.97 0.67
N PHE A 7 21.67 -5.16 -0.24
CA PHE A 7 22.36 -4.03 -0.86
C PHE A 7 21.47 -3.36 -1.90
N SER A 8 21.39 -2.03 -1.82
CA SER A 8 20.59 -1.20 -2.71
C SER A 8 21.36 0.05 -3.13
N SER A 9 20.95 0.64 -4.25
CA SER A 9 21.46 1.95 -4.67
C SER A 9 21.09 3.04 -3.66
N LEU A 10 21.83 4.15 -3.66
CA LEU A 10 21.51 5.28 -2.77
C LEU A 10 20.12 5.86 -3.04
N ASP A 11 19.65 5.86 -4.29
CA ASP A 11 18.31 6.35 -4.64
C ASP A 11 17.24 5.56 -3.88
N ILE A 12 17.33 4.22 -3.88
CA ILE A 12 16.43 3.35 -3.12
C ILE A 12 16.62 3.61 -1.61
N ALA A 13 17.86 3.73 -1.14
CA ALA A 13 18.17 3.93 0.27
C ALA A 13 17.50 5.19 0.87
N THR A 14 17.33 6.26 0.08
CA THR A 14 16.62 7.46 0.55
C THR A 14 15.11 7.24 0.79
N GLN A 15 14.53 6.18 0.22
CA GLN A 15 13.11 5.84 0.36
C GLN A 15 12.83 4.73 1.37
N HIS A 16 13.89 4.12 1.92
CA HIS A 16 13.83 2.95 2.79
C HIS A 16 14.55 3.17 4.12
N GLY A 17 14.39 2.24 5.06
CA GLY A 17 15.25 2.14 6.24
C GLY A 17 16.64 1.65 5.86
N VAL A 18 17.68 2.22 6.48
CA VAL A 18 19.08 1.87 6.20
C VAL A 18 19.73 1.31 7.45
N PHE A 19 20.32 0.13 7.33
CA PHE A 19 21.04 -0.54 8.42
C PHE A 19 22.49 -0.11 8.43
N ILE A 20 22.94 0.31 9.60
CA ILE A 20 24.34 0.54 9.88
C ILE A 20 24.84 -0.69 10.61
N ILE A 21 25.79 -1.39 10.02
CA ILE A 21 26.30 -2.66 10.51
C ILE A 21 27.79 -2.49 10.80
N ASP A 22 28.22 -2.89 12.00
CA ASP A 22 29.63 -2.94 12.34
C ASP A 22 30.31 -4.05 11.53
N LYS A 23 31.41 -3.70 10.84
CA LYS A 23 32.23 -4.65 10.10
C LYS A 23 32.97 -5.55 11.10
N GLU A 24 32.43 -6.75 11.29
CA GLU A 24 32.98 -7.89 12.04
C GLU A 24 33.33 -7.63 13.52
N ILE A 25 32.44 -8.08 14.41
CA ILE A 25 32.84 -8.59 15.73
C ILE A 25 32.64 -10.11 15.67
N ASP A 26 33.71 -10.89 15.82
CA ASP A 26 33.69 -12.36 15.88
C ASP A 26 33.01 -13.07 14.68
N GLY A 27 33.16 -12.53 13.46
CA GLY A 27 32.56 -13.12 12.24
C GLY A 27 31.05 -12.96 12.14
N LYS A 28 30.42 -12.14 13.01
CA LYS A 28 28.99 -11.82 12.98
C LYS A 28 28.76 -10.35 12.64
N GLN A 29 27.87 -10.11 11.69
CA GLN A 29 27.40 -8.78 11.32
C GLN A 29 26.44 -8.27 12.40
N THR A 30 26.88 -7.26 13.16
CA THR A 30 26.09 -6.68 14.25
C THR A 30 25.45 -5.38 13.79
N LEU A 31 24.13 -5.29 13.93
CA LEU A 31 23.38 -4.05 13.70
C LEU A 31 23.78 -3.03 14.77
N LYS A 32 24.29 -1.90 14.30
CA LYS A 32 24.62 -0.74 15.10
C LYS A 32 23.40 0.14 15.33
N ARG A 33 22.74 0.54 14.25
CA ARG A 33 21.52 1.36 14.27
C ARG A 33 20.78 1.28 12.95
N VAL A 34 19.55 1.78 12.95
CA VAL A 34 18.71 1.91 11.76
C VAL A 34 18.43 3.40 11.52
N LEU A 35 18.64 3.87 10.30
CA LEU A 35 18.16 5.16 9.81
C LEU A 35 16.83 4.94 9.07
N GLN A 36 15.93 5.92 9.05
CA GLN A 36 14.64 5.79 8.37
C GLN A 36 14.53 6.85 7.28
N LYS A 37 14.54 6.42 6.01
CA LYS A 37 14.52 7.30 4.83
C LYS A 37 15.57 8.43 4.91
N PRO A 38 16.84 8.09 5.20
CA PRO A 38 17.87 9.10 5.41
C PRO A 38 18.19 9.85 4.11
N SER A 39 18.70 11.07 4.25
CA SER A 39 19.37 11.74 3.13
C SER A 39 20.72 11.08 2.81
N ILE A 40 21.28 11.32 1.62
CA ILE A 40 22.63 10.86 1.27
C ILE A 40 23.67 11.41 2.26
N GLU A 41 23.54 12.70 2.64
CA GLU A 41 24.43 13.33 3.62
C GLU A 41 24.33 12.64 4.99
N GLU A 42 23.13 12.30 5.45
CA GLU A 42 22.94 11.58 6.71
C GLU A 42 23.57 10.17 6.65
N MET A 43 23.48 9.48 5.50
CA MET A 43 24.14 8.20 5.28
C MET A 43 25.67 8.32 5.33
N GLU A 44 26.24 9.36 4.72
CA GLU A 44 27.68 9.65 4.78
C GLU A 44 28.14 9.91 6.21
N GLN A 45 27.45 10.80 6.93
CA GLN A 45 27.77 11.17 8.30
C GLN A 45 27.73 9.98 9.28
N ASN A 46 26.87 9.00 9.01
CA ASN A 46 26.75 7.81 9.84
C ASN A 46 27.54 6.60 9.33
N ASN A 47 28.38 6.74 8.29
CA ASN A 47 29.13 5.66 7.65
C ASN A 47 28.23 4.49 7.17
N ALA A 48 27.04 4.82 6.67
CA ALA A 48 26.07 3.84 6.18
C ALA A 48 26.30 3.42 4.72
N ILE A 49 27.16 4.13 4.00
CA ILE A 49 27.48 3.84 2.60
C ILE A 49 28.55 2.75 2.52
N TRP A 50 28.19 1.68 1.82
CA TRP A 50 29.03 0.55 1.46
C TRP A 50 29.55 0.69 0.01
N ASN A 51 30.60 -0.08 -0.30
CA ASN A 51 31.30 -0.15 -1.59
C ASN A 51 30.42 0.20 -2.81
N ASP A 52 30.96 0.99 -3.73
CA ASP A 52 30.30 1.39 -4.99
C ASP A 52 28.97 2.15 -4.82
N ALA A 53 28.88 3.01 -3.80
CA ALA A 53 27.69 3.85 -3.54
C ALA A 53 26.41 3.02 -3.34
N MET A 54 26.51 2.02 -2.48
CA MET A 54 25.35 1.23 -2.05
C MET A 54 25.10 1.39 -0.55
N ALA A 55 23.90 1.09 -0.11
CA ALA A 55 23.56 1.01 1.31
C ALA A 55 22.84 -0.32 1.59
N ILE A 56 22.84 -0.73 2.85
CA ILE A 56 22.08 -1.93 3.26
C ILE A 56 20.69 -1.46 3.68
N THR A 57 19.70 -1.70 2.83
CA THR A 57 18.32 -1.29 3.07
C THR A 57 17.52 -2.41 3.72
N ASP A 58 16.51 -2.04 4.51
CA ASP A 58 15.56 -2.98 5.08
C ASP A 58 14.77 -3.70 3.99
N SER A 59 14.47 -4.98 4.22
CA SER A 59 13.63 -5.80 3.35
C SER A 59 12.40 -6.28 4.09
N CYS A 60 12.61 -7.06 5.14
CA CYS A 60 11.56 -7.55 6.00
C CYS A 60 12.11 -7.87 7.38
N TYR A 61 11.20 -8.10 8.34
CA TYR A 61 11.56 -8.58 9.66
C TYR A 61 10.55 -9.63 10.12
N MET A 62 11.01 -10.52 10.99
CA MET A 62 10.19 -11.62 11.51
C MET A 62 10.17 -11.61 13.03
N PHE A 63 8.96 -11.63 13.58
CA PHE A 63 8.71 -11.90 14.98
C PHE A 63 8.54 -13.40 15.22
N GLY A 64 9.17 -13.93 16.27
CA GLY A 64 8.75 -15.20 16.82
C GLY A 64 7.35 -15.05 17.44
N MET A 65 6.54 -16.12 17.40
CA MET A 65 5.15 -16.09 17.87
C MET A 65 4.98 -15.58 19.31
N LYS A 66 5.97 -15.85 20.19
CA LYS A 66 5.99 -15.31 21.55
C LYS A 66 6.00 -13.77 21.56
N ILE A 67 6.95 -13.16 20.83
CA ILE A 67 7.08 -11.71 20.72
C ILE A 67 5.84 -11.12 20.05
N ALA A 68 5.31 -11.76 19.00
CA ALA A 68 4.11 -11.28 18.32
C ALA A 68 2.89 -11.21 19.26
N LYS A 69 2.72 -12.22 20.13
CA LYS A 69 1.65 -12.23 21.13
C LYS A 69 1.85 -11.14 22.19
N GLU A 70 3.05 -11.03 22.75
CA GLU A 70 3.40 -10.00 23.74
C GLU A 70 3.22 -8.58 23.17
N PHE A 71 3.58 -8.40 21.89
CA PHE A 71 3.42 -7.13 21.19
C PHE A 71 1.95 -6.77 20.95
N ALA A 72 1.11 -7.73 20.56
CA ALA A 72 -0.33 -7.50 20.42
C ALA A 72 -0.98 -7.07 21.74
N GLU A 73 -0.65 -7.74 22.85
CA GLU A 73 -1.13 -7.37 24.19
C GLU A 73 -0.62 -5.98 24.61
N PHE A 74 0.64 -5.67 24.30
CA PHE A 74 1.23 -4.34 24.50
C PHE A 74 0.49 -3.25 23.71
N CYS A 75 0.16 -3.48 22.44
CA CYS A 75 -0.57 -2.53 21.59
C CYS A 75 -1.97 -2.27 22.16
N GLU A 76 -2.73 -3.32 22.50
CA GLU A 76 -4.07 -3.18 23.07
C GLU A 76 -4.05 -2.39 24.39
N LYS A 77 -3.06 -2.65 25.25
CA LYS A 77 -2.91 -1.92 26.52
C LYS A 77 -2.54 -0.45 26.28
N THR A 78 -1.59 -0.21 25.39
CA THR A 78 -1.10 1.14 25.10
C THR A 78 -2.20 2.01 24.48
N GLU A 79 -2.95 1.46 23.53
CA GLU A 79 -4.08 2.17 22.92
C GLU A 79 -5.15 2.56 23.96
N LYS A 80 -5.44 1.68 24.92
CA LYS A 80 -6.36 2.00 26.04
C LYS A 80 -5.82 3.08 26.99
N GLU A 81 -4.50 3.15 27.16
CA GLU A 81 -3.86 4.08 28.11
C GLU A 81 -3.70 5.49 27.54
N ILE A 82 -3.24 5.61 26.29
CA ILE A 82 -2.84 6.90 25.69
C ILE A 82 -3.60 7.23 24.40
N GLY A 83 -4.54 6.38 23.97
CA GLY A 83 -5.30 6.53 22.73
C GLY A 83 -4.59 5.94 21.50
N GLY A 84 -5.33 5.80 20.40
CA GLY A 84 -4.83 5.30 19.13
C GLY A 84 -4.14 6.39 18.29
N THR A 85 -3.13 5.98 17.51
CA THR A 85 -2.47 6.83 16.51
C THR A 85 -1.91 5.96 15.39
N GLU A 86 -1.63 6.56 14.23
CA GLU A 86 -0.92 5.87 13.14
C GLU A 86 0.56 5.70 13.54
N ILE A 87 1.04 4.47 13.51
CA ILE A 87 2.44 4.11 13.76
C ILE A 87 3.02 3.42 12.52
N CYS A 88 4.29 3.67 12.24
CA CYS A 88 5.01 3.12 11.11
C CYS A 88 5.65 1.77 11.48
N CYS A 89 5.24 0.70 10.80
CA CYS A 89 5.78 -0.65 11.04
C CYS A 89 7.29 -0.78 10.81
N TYR A 90 7.88 0.07 9.96
CA TYR A 90 9.33 0.12 9.77
C TYR A 90 9.98 1.21 10.63
N GLY A 91 9.53 2.45 10.46
CA GLY A 91 10.10 3.62 11.15
C GLY A 91 9.96 3.60 12.66
N ASP A 92 8.90 3.04 13.23
CA ASP A 92 8.74 3.01 14.68
C ASP A 92 9.20 1.69 15.30
N PHE A 93 9.15 0.57 14.55
CA PHE A 93 9.54 -0.73 15.10
C PHE A 93 11.03 -1.00 14.92
N MET A 94 11.68 -0.52 13.85
CA MET A 94 13.08 -0.84 13.58
C MET A 94 14.07 0.11 14.27
N ARG A 95 13.71 1.38 14.46
CA ARG A 95 14.56 2.39 15.12
C ARG A 95 15.03 2.03 16.53
N PRO A 96 14.26 1.29 17.36
CA PRO A 96 14.73 0.78 18.64
C PRO A 96 15.87 -0.25 18.57
N PHE A 97 16.16 -0.83 17.40
CA PHE A 97 17.13 -1.91 17.25
C PHE A 97 18.56 -1.42 17.00
N GLY A 98 19.51 -2.25 17.42
CA GLY A 98 20.95 -2.03 17.26
C GLY A 98 21.67 -1.77 18.59
N THR A 99 23.00 -1.85 18.58
CA THR A 99 23.84 -1.52 19.75
C THR A 99 23.79 -0.04 20.13
N GLU A 100 23.51 0.83 19.18
CA GLU A 100 23.51 2.29 19.29
C GLU A 100 22.22 2.89 18.71
N ALA A 101 21.07 2.28 19.03
CA ALA A 101 19.76 2.81 18.66
C ALA A 101 19.56 4.24 19.18
N THR A 102 19.01 5.13 18.35
CA THR A 102 18.81 6.53 18.67
C THR A 102 17.34 6.86 18.93
N LYS A 103 17.11 7.89 19.76
CA LYS A 103 15.76 8.36 20.18
C LYS A 103 15.32 9.66 19.50
N ASP A 104 16.11 10.19 18.57
CA ASP A 104 15.86 11.43 17.82
C ASP A 104 14.49 11.47 17.14
N TYR A 105 14.03 10.34 16.57
CA TYR A 105 12.72 10.25 15.91
C TYR A 105 11.53 10.38 16.87
N ILE A 106 11.73 10.18 18.18
CA ILE A 106 10.67 10.35 19.20
C ILE A 106 10.35 11.83 19.35
N GLU A 107 11.36 12.69 19.42
CA GLU A 107 11.17 14.13 19.59
C GLU A 107 10.62 14.79 18.33
N GLN A 108 10.96 14.26 17.16
CA GLN A 108 10.46 14.71 15.85
C GLN A 108 9.02 14.28 15.56
N ALA A 109 8.33 13.62 16.48
CA ALA A 109 6.93 13.23 16.29
C ALA A 109 5.99 14.44 16.20
N ASP A 110 5.10 14.42 15.22
CA ASP A 110 4.15 15.51 14.93
C ASP A 110 3.01 15.63 15.96
N SER A 111 2.91 14.69 16.90
CA SER A 111 1.93 14.75 17.99
C SER A 111 2.46 14.19 19.31
N MET A 112 1.91 14.67 20.41
CA MET A 112 2.24 14.17 21.76
C MET A 112 1.88 12.68 21.91
N ILE A 113 0.76 12.23 21.32
CA ILE A 113 0.34 10.83 21.35
C ILE A 113 1.36 9.97 20.60
N LEU A 114 1.78 10.37 19.39
CA LEU A 114 2.79 9.65 18.62
C LEU A 114 4.14 9.61 19.35
N ARG A 115 4.55 10.71 20.00
CA ARG A 115 5.76 10.74 20.83
C ARG A 115 5.70 9.69 21.96
N GLN A 116 4.57 9.62 22.67
CA GLN A 116 4.37 8.64 23.74
C GLN A 116 4.38 7.20 23.21
N TRP A 117 3.73 6.95 22.06
CA TRP A 117 3.77 5.67 21.38
C TRP A 117 5.20 5.27 21.01
N ARG A 118 5.96 6.14 20.33
CA ARG A 118 7.35 5.87 19.94
C ARG A 118 8.24 5.59 21.15
N GLN A 119 8.07 6.32 22.25
CA GLN A 119 8.81 6.06 23.49
C GLN A 119 8.48 4.68 24.07
N LYS A 120 7.20 4.31 24.18
CA LYS A 120 6.79 3.00 24.67
C LYS A 120 7.25 1.86 23.75
N LEU A 121 7.21 2.06 22.42
CA LEU A 121 7.72 1.10 21.44
C LEU A 121 9.23 0.91 21.58
N PHE A 122 9.98 2.01 21.79
CA PHE A 122 11.41 1.93 22.06
C PHE A 122 11.69 1.09 23.31
N ASP A 123 11.00 1.36 24.40
CA ASP A 123 11.19 0.63 25.66
C ASP A 123 10.75 -0.84 25.57
N PHE A 124 9.79 -1.16 24.68
CA PHE A 124 9.39 -2.54 24.40
C PHE A 124 10.42 -3.29 23.55
N PHE A 125 10.87 -2.70 22.44
CA PHE A 125 11.71 -3.40 21.45
C PHE A 125 13.20 -3.37 21.77
N HIS A 126 13.73 -2.27 22.31
CA HIS A 126 15.17 -2.11 22.55
C HIS A 126 15.78 -3.20 23.45
N PRO A 127 15.09 -3.67 24.52
CA PRO A 127 15.60 -4.76 25.36
C PRO A 127 15.58 -6.13 24.68
N LEU A 128 14.81 -6.32 23.61
CA LEU A 128 14.69 -7.62 22.95
C LEU A 128 16.02 -7.97 22.28
N THR A 129 16.56 -9.12 22.67
CA THR A 129 17.82 -9.64 22.13
C THR A 129 17.66 -9.99 20.64
N GLY A 130 18.43 -9.32 19.79
CA GLY A 130 18.34 -9.47 18.33
C GLY A 130 19.06 -8.38 17.54
N LYS A 131 20.32 -8.09 17.90
CA LYS A 131 21.20 -7.15 17.17
C LYS A 131 21.85 -7.78 15.93
N GLU A 132 21.44 -8.98 15.54
CA GLU A 132 21.96 -9.66 14.36
C GLU A 132 21.08 -9.28 13.16
N ALA A 133 21.69 -8.66 12.15
CA ALA A 133 21.06 -8.42 10.86
C ALA A 133 21.54 -9.49 9.88
N LEU A 134 20.60 -10.12 9.18
CA LEU A 134 20.93 -11.03 8.10
C LEU A 134 20.88 -10.25 6.78
N ILE A 135 22.04 -10.07 6.15
CA ILE A 135 22.11 -9.52 4.80
C ILE A 135 21.83 -10.64 3.80
N ILE A 136 20.72 -10.52 3.09
CA ILE A 136 20.36 -11.39 1.98
C ILE A 136 21.34 -11.07 0.83
N GLY A 137 21.96 -12.12 0.27
CA GLY A 137 23.10 -12.00 -0.66
C GLY A 137 22.86 -11.16 -1.91
N VAL A 138 23.97 -10.93 -2.64
CA VAL A 138 24.11 -10.02 -3.80
C VAL A 138 23.28 -10.37 -5.04
N GLU A 139 22.68 -11.57 -5.12
CA GLU A 139 21.76 -11.96 -6.20
C GLU A 139 20.29 -11.86 -5.76
N SER A 140 19.95 -10.89 -4.91
CA SER A 140 18.56 -10.64 -4.52
C SER A 140 17.89 -9.63 -5.46
N MET A 141 16.69 -9.98 -5.94
CA MET A 141 15.82 -9.05 -6.64
C MET A 141 14.88 -8.40 -5.63
N PHE A 142 14.88 -7.08 -5.57
CA PHE A 142 13.97 -6.31 -4.74
C PHE A 142 12.82 -5.77 -5.59
N TYR A 143 11.59 -6.09 -5.20
CA TYR A 143 10.38 -5.62 -5.86
C TYR A 143 9.64 -4.68 -4.91
N HIS A 144 9.42 -3.45 -5.37
CA HIS A 144 8.52 -2.53 -4.68
C HIS A 144 7.09 -2.77 -5.17
N PHE A 145 6.11 -2.67 -4.26
CA PHE A 145 4.68 -2.80 -4.55
C PHE A 145 3.88 -1.73 -3.80
N GLY A 146 4.49 -0.57 -3.56
CA GLY A 146 3.90 0.49 -2.74
C GLY A 146 2.85 1.32 -3.49
N LEU A 147 2.92 1.37 -4.81
CA LEU A 147 2.02 2.08 -5.70
C LEU A 147 1.38 1.12 -6.73
N PRO A 148 0.19 1.46 -7.25
CA PRO A 148 -0.43 0.67 -8.32
C PRO A 148 0.48 0.52 -9.55
N ASN A 149 1.22 1.58 -9.91
CA ASN A 149 2.15 1.52 -11.04
C ASN A 149 3.31 0.55 -10.77
N ASP A 150 3.75 0.38 -9.52
CA ASP A 150 4.76 -0.63 -9.21
C ASP A 150 4.25 -2.05 -9.53
N ILE A 151 2.99 -2.35 -9.19
CA ILE A 151 2.36 -3.63 -9.54
C ILE A 151 2.29 -3.78 -11.06
N LEU A 152 1.81 -2.75 -11.76
CA LEU A 152 1.60 -2.77 -13.21
C LEU A 152 2.92 -2.88 -13.98
N ASP A 153 3.96 -2.17 -13.57
CA ASP A 153 5.30 -2.22 -14.18
C ASP A 153 5.93 -3.60 -13.98
N ASN A 154 5.70 -4.21 -12.82
CA ASN A 154 6.18 -5.55 -12.50
C ASN A 154 5.58 -6.65 -13.40
N ILE A 155 4.33 -6.50 -13.84
CA ILE A 155 3.60 -7.47 -14.70
C ILE A 155 3.50 -7.07 -16.17
N SER A 156 3.93 -5.85 -16.53
CA SER A 156 3.93 -5.33 -17.91
C SER A 156 4.94 -6.08 -18.79
N PRO A 157 4.88 -6.00 -20.15
CA PRO A 157 5.77 -6.75 -21.05
C PRO A 157 7.28 -6.69 -20.78
N ASN A 158 7.75 -5.59 -20.20
CA ASN A 158 9.16 -5.39 -19.84
C ASN A 158 9.45 -5.68 -18.35
N GLY A 159 8.43 -6.10 -17.61
CA GLY A 159 8.48 -6.35 -16.17
C GLY A 159 9.02 -7.73 -15.83
N PRO A 160 9.58 -7.89 -14.62
CA PRO A 160 10.16 -9.13 -14.13
C PRO A 160 9.20 -10.33 -14.16
N PHE A 161 7.90 -10.13 -13.98
CA PHE A 161 6.92 -11.23 -13.90
C PHE A 161 6.20 -11.53 -15.22
N TYR A 162 6.47 -10.78 -16.30
CA TYR A 162 5.76 -10.98 -17.56
C TYR A 162 5.99 -12.37 -18.17
N ASN A 163 7.26 -12.80 -18.19
CA ASN A 163 7.67 -14.08 -18.75
C ASN A 163 7.25 -15.28 -17.87
N GLU A 164 6.79 -15.05 -16.64
CA GLU A 164 6.29 -16.09 -15.73
C GLU A 164 4.82 -16.47 -15.99
N THR A 165 4.26 -16.11 -17.15
CA THR A 165 2.87 -16.43 -17.54
C THR A 165 1.83 -15.68 -16.70
N TYR A 166 2.11 -14.42 -16.33
CA TYR A 166 1.10 -13.63 -15.62
C TYR A 166 -0.08 -13.33 -16.58
N PRO A 167 -1.29 -13.84 -16.31
CA PRO A 167 -2.41 -13.55 -17.17
C PRO A 167 -2.85 -12.09 -16.98
N ARG A 168 -3.30 -11.42 -18.05
CA ARG A 168 -3.84 -10.04 -17.99
C ARG A 168 -5.05 -9.90 -17.07
N PHE A 169 -5.64 -11.02 -16.69
CA PHE A 169 -6.64 -11.07 -15.65
C PHE A 169 -6.58 -12.36 -14.83
N ILE A 170 -6.89 -12.27 -13.55
CA ILE A 170 -7.02 -13.43 -12.65
C ILE A 170 -8.41 -13.45 -12.01
N TYR A 171 -8.91 -14.64 -11.73
CA TYR A 171 -10.14 -14.84 -10.96
C TYR A 171 -11.29 -13.89 -11.38
N SER A 172 -11.48 -13.73 -12.69
CA SER A 172 -12.43 -12.79 -13.28
C SER A 172 -13.21 -13.47 -14.38
N ASP A 173 -14.47 -13.09 -14.52
CA ASP A 173 -15.38 -13.59 -15.54
C ASP A 173 -15.57 -12.54 -16.64
N ILE A 174 -14.71 -12.63 -17.66
CA ILE A 174 -14.55 -11.61 -18.70
C ILE A 174 -15.02 -12.16 -20.05
N SER A 175 -15.91 -11.42 -20.73
CA SER A 175 -16.37 -11.76 -22.07
C SER A 175 -15.26 -11.60 -23.11
N SER A 176 -15.30 -12.41 -24.18
CA SER A 176 -14.24 -12.48 -25.20
C SER A 176 -14.05 -11.20 -26.03
N ASN A 177 -15.02 -10.30 -25.99
CA ASN A 177 -15.00 -8.98 -26.64
C ASN A 177 -14.27 -7.91 -25.82
N VAL A 178 -13.94 -8.18 -24.55
CA VAL A 178 -13.18 -7.23 -23.73
C VAL A 178 -11.72 -7.19 -24.20
N LYS A 179 -11.24 -5.99 -24.51
CA LYS A 179 -9.84 -5.75 -24.87
C LYS A 179 -9.12 -5.14 -23.69
N ILE A 180 -8.07 -5.81 -23.21
CA ILE A 180 -7.24 -5.35 -22.09
C ILE A 180 -5.85 -5.04 -22.66
N ASP A 181 -5.39 -3.81 -22.45
CA ASP A 181 -4.02 -3.43 -22.79
C ASP A 181 -2.99 -4.28 -22.04
N ASN A 182 -1.80 -4.46 -22.62
CA ASN A 182 -0.78 -5.34 -22.05
C ASN A 182 -0.15 -4.79 -20.76
N SER A 183 -0.29 -3.48 -20.48
CA SER A 183 0.17 -2.83 -19.25
C SER A 183 -0.92 -2.74 -18.17
N SER A 184 -2.05 -3.42 -18.36
CA SER A 184 -3.22 -3.36 -17.49
C SER A 184 -3.59 -4.72 -16.93
N PHE A 185 -4.24 -4.70 -15.77
CA PHE A 185 -4.55 -5.90 -15.01
C PHE A 185 -5.95 -5.85 -14.40
N VAL A 186 -6.65 -6.98 -14.50
CA VAL A 186 -8.01 -7.14 -13.97
C VAL A 186 -8.07 -8.32 -13.02
N GLU A 187 -8.64 -8.11 -11.84
CA GLU A 187 -8.87 -9.18 -10.87
C GLU A 187 -10.27 -9.15 -10.27
N PHE A 188 -10.76 -10.32 -9.85
CA PHE A 188 -12.01 -10.47 -9.10
C PHE A 188 -13.22 -9.74 -9.70
N SER A 189 -13.27 -9.62 -11.02
CA SER A 189 -14.24 -8.77 -11.72
C SER A 189 -15.11 -9.58 -12.67
N THR A 190 -16.33 -9.10 -12.91
CA THR A 190 -17.24 -9.65 -13.92
C THR A 190 -17.47 -8.58 -14.99
N ILE A 191 -17.10 -8.85 -16.24
CA ILE A 191 -17.25 -7.92 -17.36
C ILE A 191 -17.91 -8.66 -18.52
N LYS A 192 -19.19 -8.37 -18.76
CA LYS A 192 -20.05 -8.96 -19.79
C LYS A 192 -20.48 -7.93 -20.84
N ALA A 193 -19.52 -7.09 -21.25
CA ALA A 193 -19.74 -5.96 -22.14
C ALA A 193 -18.58 -5.79 -23.13
N ASN A 194 -18.82 -5.10 -24.23
CA ASN A 194 -17.83 -4.73 -25.24
C ASN A 194 -17.05 -3.50 -24.79
N ILE A 195 -16.01 -3.73 -24.00
CA ILE A 195 -15.23 -2.67 -23.37
C ILE A 195 -13.76 -2.79 -23.73
N THR A 196 -13.10 -1.63 -23.86
CA THR A 196 -11.65 -1.53 -23.92
C THR A 196 -11.13 -0.97 -22.61
N ILE A 197 -10.23 -1.70 -21.96
CA ILE A 197 -9.45 -1.26 -20.82
C ILE A 197 -8.11 -0.74 -21.37
N PRO A 198 -7.85 0.57 -21.25
CA PRO A 198 -6.64 1.20 -21.80
C PRO A 198 -5.41 0.84 -20.97
N GLU A 199 -4.27 1.43 -21.31
CA GLU A 199 -2.98 1.22 -20.63
C GLU A 199 -2.97 1.66 -19.15
N LYS A 200 -2.10 1.00 -18.38
CA LYS A 200 -1.81 1.29 -16.96
C LYS A 200 -3.05 1.33 -16.05
N CYS A 201 -4.01 0.44 -16.28
CA CYS A 201 -5.19 0.29 -15.43
C CYS A 201 -5.06 -0.90 -14.49
N LEU A 202 -5.33 -0.67 -13.19
CA LEU A 202 -5.54 -1.73 -12.21
C LEU A 202 -7.02 -1.80 -11.85
N ILE A 203 -7.70 -2.89 -12.20
CA ILE A 203 -9.15 -3.05 -12.01
C ILE A 203 -9.41 -4.22 -11.06
N SER A 204 -10.17 -3.98 -9.99
CA SER A 204 -10.48 -5.02 -9.00
C SER A 204 -11.93 -4.97 -8.51
N GLY A 205 -12.60 -6.12 -8.49
CA GLY A 205 -13.90 -6.25 -7.84
C GLY A 205 -15.09 -5.63 -8.58
N ILE A 206 -14.95 -5.26 -9.85
CA ILE A 206 -16.00 -4.53 -10.58
C ILE A 206 -17.04 -5.48 -11.20
N GLU A 207 -18.24 -4.95 -11.45
CA GLU A 207 -19.31 -5.67 -12.15
C GLU A 207 -19.92 -4.84 -13.29
N ILE A 208 -19.82 -5.36 -14.51
CA ILE A 208 -20.44 -4.80 -15.71
C ILE A 208 -21.22 -5.91 -16.40
N HIS A 209 -22.54 -5.76 -16.46
CA HIS A 209 -23.44 -6.80 -16.96
C HIS A 209 -23.96 -6.53 -18.36
N SER A 210 -23.78 -5.31 -18.88
CA SER A 210 -24.33 -4.93 -20.19
C SER A 210 -23.61 -3.74 -20.83
N ASP A 211 -23.71 -3.63 -22.16
CA ASP A 211 -23.17 -2.50 -22.93
C ASP A 211 -23.87 -1.17 -22.65
N SER A 212 -25.11 -1.20 -22.14
CA SER A 212 -25.88 0.02 -21.82
C SER A 212 -25.26 0.86 -20.72
N ASP A 213 -24.26 0.33 -20.02
CA ASP A 213 -23.60 0.97 -18.91
C ASP A 213 -22.69 2.13 -19.38
N ASN A 214 -22.35 2.22 -20.69
CA ASN A 214 -21.58 3.31 -21.31
C ASN A 214 -20.30 3.70 -20.53
N ILE A 215 -19.65 2.71 -19.92
CA ILE A 215 -18.42 2.91 -19.14
C ILE A 215 -17.24 3.06 -20.09
N VAL A 216 -16.48 4.14 -19.91
CA VAL A 216 -15.24 4.41 -20.64
C VAL A 216 -14.12 4.54 -19.63
N PHE A 217 -13.24 3.54 -19.58
CA PHE A 217 -12.07 3.55 -18.70
C PHE A 217 -11.08 4.63 -19.12
N ILE A 218 -10.40 5.20 -18.12
CA ILE A 218 -9.39 6.24 -18.29
C ILE A 218 -8.02 5.58 -18.12
N PRO A 219 -7.02 5.85 -18.97
CA PRO A 219 -5.66 5.34 -18.78
C PRO A 219 -5.06 5.76 -17.44
N ASN A 220 -4.11 4.97 -16.93
CA ASN A 220 -3.35 5.29 -15.71
C ASN A 220 -4.22 5.48 -14.45
N THR A 221 -5.24 4.63 -14.30
CA THR A 221 -6.15 4.68 -13.14
C THR A 221 -6.28 3.33 -12.45
N THR A 222 -6.45 3.39 -11.14
CA THR A 222 -6.90 2.27 -10.33
C THR A 222 -8.40 2.39 -10.13
N VAL A 223 -9.14 1.31 -10.42
CA VAL A 223 -10.61 1.22 -10.26
C VAL A 223 -10.91 0.02 -9.38
N VAL A 224 -11.46 0.26 -8.19
CA VAL A 224 -11.75 -0.82 -7.24
C VAL A 224 -13.12 -0.65 -6.62
N THR A 225 -13.91 -1.72 -6.62
CA THR A 225 -15.20 -1.74 -5.92
C THR A 225 -15.11 -2.56 -4.64
N TRP A 226 -15.50 -1.95 -3.52
CA TRP A 226 -15.48 -2.56 -2.19
C TRP A 226 -16.88 -2.73 -1.62
N LEU A 227 -17.11 -3.90 -1.03
CA LEU A 227 -18.27 -4.17 -0.19
C LEU A 227 -18.02 -3.59 1.21
N GLN A 228 -18.99 -2.83 1.70
CA GLN A 228 -18.98 -2.19 3.00
C GLN A 228 -19.65 -3.11 4.06
N LYS A 229 -19.37 -2.85 5.35
CA LYS A 229 -19.91 -3.63 6.48
C LYS A 229 -21.43 -3.63 6.56
N ASP A 230 -22.09 -2.58 6.06
CA ASP A 230 -23.54 -2.44 5.97
C ASP A 230 -24.17 -3.16 4.76
N GLY A 231 -23.34 -3.84 3.93
CA GLY A 231 -23.78 -4.55 2.74
C GLY A 231 -23.86 -3.70 1.48
N LYS A 232 -23.50 -2.41 1.54
CA LYS A 232 -23.46 -1.51 0.38
C LYS A 232 -22.12 -1.57 -0.35
N TYR A 233 -22.03 -0.94 -1.50
CA TYR A 233 -20.86 -0.94 -2.38
C TYR A 233 -20.37 0.47 -2.65
N VAL A 234 -19.05 0.62 -2.71
CA VAL A 234 -18.37 1.87 -3.05
C VAL A 234 -17.30 1.58 -4.08
N THR A 235 -17.25 2.37 -5.15
CA THR A 235 -16.24 2.26 -6.20
C THR A 235 -15.28 3.43 -6.09
N LEU A 236 -14.01 3.11 -5.90
CA LEU A 236 -12.91 4.05 -5.79
C LEU A 236 -12.20 4.13 -7.13
N ILE A 237 -11.98 5.35 -7.61
CA ILE A 237 -11.22 5.59 -8.84
C ILE A 237 -10.24 6.73 -8.57
N PHE A 238 -8.97 6.51 -8.88
CA PHE A 238 -7.94 7.54 -8.78
C PHE A 238 -6.85 7.31 -9.83
N ASN A 239 -6.15 8.38 -10.18
CA ASN A 239 -4.99 8.32 -11.07
C ASN A 239 -3.79 7.79 -10.27
N ASN A 240 -3.03 6.87 -10.86
CA ASN A 240 -1.93 6.18 -10.19
C ASN A 240 -0.72 7.07 -9.86
N GLU A 241 -0.61 8.25 -10.49
CA GLU A 241 0.49 9.20 -10.29
C GLU A 241 0.18 10.29 -9.27
N ILE A 242 -1.07 10.39 -8.80
CA ILE A 242 -1.46 11.43 -7.85
C ILE A 242 -1.16 10.96 -6.43
N ASP A 243 -0.44 11.79 -5.67
CA ASP A 243 -0.40 11.66 -4.22
C ASP A 243 -1.76 12.06 -3.63
N ILE A 244 -2.58 11.06 -3.32
CA ILE A 244 -3.94 11.24 -2.80
C ILE A 244 -3.98 11.91 -1.42
N LYS A 245 -2.86 11.93 -0.68
CA LYS A 245 -2.77 12.56 0.64
C LYS A 245 -2.24 13.99 0.58
N SER A 246 -1.70 14.42 -0.56
CA SER A 246 -1.24 15.80 -0.76
C SER A 246 -2.40 16.81 -0.58
N GLU A 247 -2.17 17.83 0.23
CA GLU A 247 -3.11 18.94 0.42
C GLU A 247 -2.89 20.00 -0.64
N GLY A 248 -3.97 20.61 -1.13
CA GLY A 248 -3.86 21.72 -2.07
C GLY A 248 -5.13 22.57 -2.14
N ASP A 249 -4.94 23.85 -2.44
CA ASP A 249 -6.05 24.74 -2.78
C ASP A 249 -6.42 24.52 -4.26
N ASN A 250 -7.69 24.20 -4.53
CA ASN A 250 -8.23 23.86 -5.86
C ASN A 250 -7.86 22.47 -6.42
N LEU A 251 -7.82 21.45 -5.56
CA LEU A 251 -7.71 20.06 -6.02
C LEU A 251 -8.87 19.70 -6.96
N LYS A 252 -8.57 18.88 -7.96
CA LYS A 252 -9.57 18.31 -8.87
C LYS A 252 -9.46 16.80 -8.87
N TRP A 253 -10.58 16.14 -8.64
CA TRP A 253 -10.74 14.72 -8.91
C TRP A 253 -11.30 14.55 -10.32
N PHE A 254 -10.42 14.32 -11.29
CA PHE A 254 -10.73 14.39 -12.72
C PHE A 254 -11.39 15.73 -13.09
N SER A 255 -12.62 15.70 -13.60
CA SER A 255 -13.39 16.89 -13.96
C SER A 255 -14.07 17.56 -12.75
N THR A 256 -13.97 16.98 -11.55
CA THR A 256 -14.72 17.40 -10.37
C THR A 256 -13.86 18.27 -9.44
N PRO A 257 -14.22 19.54 -9.20
CA PRO A 257 -13.49 20.37 -8.25
C PRO A 257 -13.78 19.93 -6.80
N ILE A 258 -12.74 19.96 -5.97
CA ILE A 258 -12.83 19.72 -4.53
C ILE A 258 -12.68 21.06 -3.83
N ASN A 259 -13.74 21.44 -3.10
CA ASN A 259 -13.78 22.74 -2.44
C ASN A 259 -13.13 22.67 -1.06
N GLY A 260 -12.33 23.70 -0.75
CA GLY A 260 -11.64 23.85 0.53
C GLY A 260 -10.30 23.13 0.57
N LYS A 261 -9.56 23.37 1.66
CA LYS A 261 -8.28 22.73 1.94
C LYS A 261 -8.54 21.30 2.41
N GLN A 262 -8.52 20.37 1.46
CA GLN A 262 -8.70 18.93 1.67
C GLN A 262 -7.67 18.17 0.82
N ASN A 263 -7.65 16.84 0.94
CA ASN A 263 -6.93 15.94 0.04
C ASN A 263 -7.89 14.88 -0.53
N LEU A 264 -7.47 14.14 -1.56
CA LEU A 264 -8.31 13.10 -2.17
C LEU A 264 -8.61 11.94 -1.20
N PHE A 265 -7.75 11.73 -0.21
CA PHE A 265 -7.90 10.69 0.80
C PHE A 265 -9.11 10.92 1.72
N THR A 266 -9.34 12.18 2.12
CA THR A 266 -10.38 12.58 3.09
C THR A 266 -11.60 13.22 2.45
N ALA A 267 -11.53 13.64 1.19
CA ALA A 267 -12.67 14.22 0.46
C ALA A 267 -13.77 13.16 0.21
N LYS A 268 -15.03 13.51 0.51
CA LYS A 268 -16.20 12.63 0.32
C LYS A 268 -16.67 12.60 -1.13
N LEU A 269 -16.04 11.75 -1.94
CA LEU A 269 -16.24 11.70 -3.38
C LEU A 269 -17.06 10.50 -3.85
N PHE A 270 -17.04 9.40 -3.11
CA PHE A 270 -17.44 8.10 -3.65
C PHE A 270 -18.85 7.70 -3.21
N PRO A 271 -19.81 7.53 -4.15
CA PRO A 271 -21.18 7.13 -3.84
C PRO A 271 -21.28 5.77 -3.16
N ILE A 272 -22.21 5.66 -2.21
CA ILE A 272 -22.63 4.40 -1.61
C ILE A 272 -23.85 3.87 -2.38
N CYS A 273 -23.76 2.65 -2.88
CA CYS A 273 -24.81 2.04 -3.70
C CYS A 273 -25.17 0.62 -3.25
N ASP A 274 -26.33 0.13 -3.68
CA ASP A 274 -26.83 -1.19 -3.27
C ASP A 274 -26.14 -2.36 -3.97
N THR A 275 -25.54 -2.10 -5.14
CA THR A 275 -24.86 -3.11 -5.95
C THR A 275 -23.51 -2.58 -6.45
N ALA A 276 -22.57 -3.51 -6.71
CA ALA A 276 -21.27 -3.18 -7.28
C ALA A 276 -21.38 -2.47 -8.64
N SER A 277 -22.28 -2.97 -9.51
CA SER A 277 -22.52 -2.39 -10.83
C SER A 277 -23.07 -0.96 -10.75
N GLU A 278 -24.03 -0.69 -9.84
CA GLU A 278 -24.54 0.67 -9.66
C GLU A 278 -23.47 1.61 -9.11
N SER A 279 -22.68 1.14 -8.15
CA SER A 279 -21.57 1.92 -7.59
C SER A 279 -20.56 2.36 -8.66
N LEU A 280 -20.19 1.43 -9.56
CA LEU A 280 -19.29 1.71 -10.68
C LEU A 280 -19.89 2.75 -11.62
N LYS A 281 -21.14 2.58 -12.03
CA LYS A 281 -21.86 3.50 -12.93
C LYS A 281 -21.94 4.90 -12.37
N GLN A 282 -22.39 5.03 -11.12
CA GLN A 282 -22.51 6.34 -10.46
C GLN A 282 -21.15 7.02 -10.39
N THR A 283 -20.10 6.29 -10.06
CA THR A 283 -18.73 6.84 -9.98
C THR A 283 -18.24 7.34 -11.35
N PHE A 284 -18.43 6.57 -12.42
CA PHE A 284 -18.07 7.03 -13.78
C PHE A 284 -18.93 8.20 -14.27
N MET A 285 -20.23 8.22 -13.93
CA MET A 285 -21.10 9.35 -14.22
C MET A 285 -20.64 10.63 -13.52
N LEU A 286 -20.17 10.53 -12.27
CA LEU A 286 -19.58 11.67 -11.54
C LEU A 286 -18.34 12.21 -12.25
N ILE A 287 -17.42 11.32 -12.64
CA ILE A 287 -16.18 11.70 -13.35
C ILE A 287 -16.51 12.42 -14.67
N LYS A 288 -17.49 11.91 -15.42
CA LYS A 288 -17.90 12.49 -16.72
C LYS A 288 -18.62 13.82 -16.58
N ASN A 289 -19.52 13.94 -15.62
CA ASN A 289 -20.41 15.10 -15.50
C ASN A 289 -19.88 16.18 -14.56
N GLY A 290 -18.84 15.90 -13.77
CA GLY A 290 -18.20 16.85 -12.85
C GLY A 290 -19.10 17.34 -11.71
N LYS A 291 -20.28 16.72 -11.54
CA LYS A 291 -21.29 17.13 -10.56
C LYS A 291 -21.45 16.05 -9.50
N ILE A 292 -20.95 16.33 -8.31
CA ILE A 292 -21.24 15.57 -7.09
C ILE A 292 -22.73 15.74 -6.77
N ASN A 293 -23.57 14.73 -7.05
CA ASN A 293 -25.00 14.79 -6.69
C ASN A 293 -25.12 14.89 -5.16
N SER A 294 -25.64 16.00 -4.64
CA SER A 294 -25.73 16.28 -3.19
C SER A 294 -26.68 15.33 -2.44
N GLU A 295 -27.57 14.63 -3.15
CA GLU A 295 -28.58 13.74 -2.53
C GLU A 295 -28.05 12.34 -2.20
N CYS A 296 -26.92 11.93 -2.77
CA CYS A 296 -26.32 10.63 -2.49
C CYS A 296 -25.27 10.73 -1.37
N THR A 297 -25.41 9.86 -0.36
CA THR A 297 -24.39 9.65 0.69
C THR A 297 -23.08 9.20 0.06
N LYS A 298 -21.97 9.83 0.46
CA LYS A 298 -20.63 9.54 -0.06
C LYS A 298 -19.68 9.23 1.07
N LEU A 299 -18.70 8.39 0.75
CA LEU A 299 -17.52 8.16 1.58
C LEU A 299 -16.31 8.87 0.99
N SER A 300 -15.37 9.21 1.87
CA SER A 300 -13.98 9.41 1.49
C SER A 300 -13.27 8.07 1.27
N LEU A 301 -12.04 8.12 0.75
CA LEU A 301 -11.24 6.91 0.60
C LEU A 301 -10.88 6.34 1.98
N GLU A 302 -10.56 7.20 2.94
CA GLU A 302 -10.34 6.82 4.34
C GLU A 302 -11.53 6.09 4.96
N GLU A 303 -12.74 6.67 4.85
CA GLU A 303 -13.96 6.07 5.38
C GLU A 303 -14.26 4.73 4.68
N ALA A 304 -14.08 4.65 3.36
CA ALA A 304 -14.28 3.43 2.60
C ALA A 304 -13.34 2.29 3.03
N ILE A 305 -12.08 2.60 3.42
CA ILE A 305 -11.14 1.62 3.98
C ILE A 305 -11.65 1.12 5.33
N GLN A 306 -12.04 2.03 6.22
CA GLN A 306 -12.48 1.68 7.58
C GLN A 306 -13.80 0.88 7.60
N CYS A 307 -14.69 1.18 6.64
CA CYS A 307 -15.99 0.53 6.51
C CYS A 307 -15.95 -0.74 5.65
N ALA A 308 -14.83 -1.07 4.99
CA ALA A 308 -14.71 -2.24 4.13
C ALA A 308 -14.97 -3.55 4.89
N ASN A 309 -15.72 -4.45 4.25
CA ASN A 309 -15.99 -5.80 4.72
C ASN A 309 -15.00 -6.80 4.09
N ALA A 310 -13.73 -6.70 4.48
CA ALA A 310 -12.65 -7.52 3.92
C ALA A 310 -12.91 -9.03 4.02
N ALA A 311 -13.51 -9.50 5.13
CA ALA A 311 -13.84 -10.91 5.32
C ALA A 311 -14.85 -11.41 4.29
N LYS A 312 -15.93 -10.65 4.05
CA LYS A 312 -16.95 -11.03 3.07
C LYS A 312 -16.45 -10.90 1.63
N MET A 313 -15.63 -9.89 1.35
CA MET A 313 -14.95 -9.76 0.06
C MET A 313 -14.06 -10.98 -0.22
N LEU A 314 -13.28 -11.45 0.77
CA LEU A 314 -12.46 -12.65 0.62
C LEU A 314 -13.30 -13.90 0.37
N GLU A 315 -14.44 -14.05 1.06
CA GLU A 315 -15.39 -15.14 0.82
C GLU A 315 -15.93 -15.09 -0.62
N ASN A 316 -16.30 -13.91 -1.11
CA ASN A 316 -16.78 -13.73 -2.48
C ASN A 316 -15.68 -14.04 -3.51
N ARG A 317 -14.44 -13.58 -3.28
CA ARG A 317 -13.29 -13.84 -4.16
C ARG A 317 -12.98 -15.33 -4.31
N LYS A 318 -13.17 -16.12 -3.24
CA LYS A 318 -13.01 -17.58 -3.30
C LYS A 318 -13.98 -18.25 -4.29
N LYS A 319 -15.15 -17.67 -4.57
CA LYS A 319 -16.14 -18.21 -5.51
C LYS A 319 -15.61 -18.23 -6.95
N PHE A 320 -14.86 -17.20 -7.36
CA PHE A 320 -14.19 -17.16 -8.67
C PHE A 320 -13.18 -18.31 -8.86
N ASN A 321 -12.57 -18.79 -7.78
CA ASN A 321 -11.64 -19.92 -7.85
C ASN A 321 -12.37 -21.25 -8.09
N PHE A 322 -13.54 -21.44 -7.46
CA PHE A 322 -14.35 -22.66 -7.61
C PHE A 322 -15.03 -22.76 -8.98
N GLU A 323 -15.42 -21.66 -9.61
CA GLU A 323 -16.04 -21.68 -10.94
C GLU A 323 -15.04 -22.05 -12.04
N ARG A 324 -13.75 -21.71 -11.87
CA ARG A 324 -12.69 -22.04 -12.83
C ARG A 324 -12.23 -23.50 -12.75
N MET A 325 -12.39 -24.17 -11.61
CA MET A 325 -12.09 -25.61 -11.45
C MET A 325 -13.18 -26.54 -12.02
N LYS A 326 -14.32 -26.00 -12.46
CA LYS A 326 -15.43 -26.77 -13.07
C LYS A 326 -15.45 -26.74 -14.60
N LEU A 327 -14.50 -26.04 -15.22
CA LEU A 327 -14.28 -25.98 -16.68
C LEU A 327 -13.05 -26.82 -17.05
#